data_AF-A0A927X467-F1
#
_entry.id   AF-A0A927X467-F1
#
_cell.length_a   1.000
_cell.length_b   1.000
_cell.length_c   1.000
_cell.angle_alpha   90.00
_cell.angle_beta   90.00
_cell.angle_gamma   90.00
#
_symmetry.space_group_name_H-M   'P 1'
#
loop_
_entity.id
_entity.type
_entity.pdbx_description
1 polymer ?
#
loop_
_entity_poly.entity_id
_entity_poly.type
_entity_poly.pdbx_seq_one_letter_code
_entity_poly.pdbx_strand_id
1 'polypeptide(L)'
;MLFSISFFDVVVNIISGIAMIIFIIASMIKSKNKILSWQCIGHMIFVFVETMTKAWSSIVQEVIGITRNLLTITKKNTKVISILLIILGAVIGVAVNIIFKPKDAPWFGSWVGYLPVVANLEYSIIVLRKNSTVRTIKLSFCISSILWGLNFLFLGVYVSAILNFICAITALISFFKFKNNMNIEEEEVKEN
;
A
#
# COMPACT_ATOMS: atom_id res chain seq x y z
N MET A 1 -9.65 -9.04 -29.79
CA MET A 1 -9.11 -7.67 -29.80
C MET A 1 -7.63 -7.78 -29.45
N LEU A 2 -6.73 -7.64 -30.42
CA LEU A 2 -5.29 -7.61 -30.15
C LEU A 2 -4.99 -6.29 -29.43
N PHE A 3 -4.66 -6.34 -28.13
CA PHE A 3 -4.24 -5.17 -27.38
C PHE A 3 -2.93 -4.67 -28.00
N SER A 4 -2.98 -3.56 -28.74
CA SER A 4 -1.76 -2.82 -29.09
C SER A 4 -1.23 -2.19 -27.80
N ILE A 5 -0.20 -2.77 -27.21
CA ILE A 5 0.50 -2.20 -26.06
C ILE A 5 1.15 -0.89 -26.55
N SER A 6 0.77 0.24 -25.98
CA SER A 6 1.40 1.51 -26.32
C SER A 6 2.77 1.62 -25.65
N PHE A 7 3.67 2.43 -26.23
CA PHE A 7 4.94 2.76 -25.58
C PHE A 7 4.73 3.32 -24.16
N PHE A 8 3.65 4.07 -23.97
CA PHE A 8 3.28 4.63 -22.67
C PHE A 8 2.96 3.54 -21.64
N ASP A 9 2.24 2.48 -22.04
CA ASP A 9 1.91 1.36 -21.16
C ASP A 9 3.17 0.60 -20.72
N VAL A 10 4.16 0.47 -21.62
CA VAL A 10 5.46 -0.13 -21.28
C VAL A 10 6.19 0.70 -20.23
N VAL A 11 6.27 2.02 -20.41
CA VAL A 11 6.91 2.93 -19.46
C VAL A 11 6.24 2.89 -18.09
N VAL A 12 4.90 2.95 -18.06
CA VAL A 12 4.10 2.84 -16.82
C VAL A 12 4.44 1.55 -16.08
N ASN A 13 4.43 0.40 -16.76
CA ASN A 13 4.71 -0.89 -16.15
C ASN A 13 6.16 -1.05 -15.65
N ILE A 14 7.15 -0.46 -16.33
CA ILE A 14 8.55 -0.50 -15.88
C ILE A 14 8.71 0.32 -14.59
N ILE A 15 8.23 1.57 -14.59
CA ILE A 15 8.37 2.47 -13.44
C ILE A 15 7.59 1.92 -12.24
N SER A 16 6.38 1.42 -12.47
CA SER A 16 5.55 0.83 -11.44
C SER A 16 6.15 -0.48 -10.88
N GLY A 17 6.89 -1.23 -11.72
CA GLY A 17 7.67 -2.38 -11.28
C GLY A 17 8.79 -2.00 -10.29
N ILE A 18 9.50 -0.90 -10.53
CA ILE A 18 10.53 -0.37 -9.62
C ILE A 18 9.90 -0.02 -8.26
N ALA A 19 8.76 0.67 -8.26
CA ALA A 19 8.01 0.96 -7.03
C ALA A 19 7.67 -0.32 -6.27
N MET A 20 7.20 -1.36 -6.96
CA MET A 20 6.85 -2.62 -6.32
C MET A 20 8.04 -3.38 -5.75
N ILE A 21 9.21 -3.35 -6.39
CA ILE A 21 10.43 -3.93 -5.82
C ILE A 21 10.75 -3.28 -4.47
N ILE A 22 10.56 -1.96 -4.36
CA ILE A 22 10.72 -1.22 -3.09
C ILE A 22 9.72 -1.72 -2.03
N PHE A 23 8.44 -1.92 -2.38
CA PHE A 23 7.45 -2.47 -1.44
C PHE A 23 7.76 -3.91 -1.02
N ILE A 24 8.26 -4.74 -1.93
CA ILE A 24 8.71 -6.10 -1.61
C ILE A 24 9.87 -6.05 -0.62
N ILE A 25 10.88 -5.19 -0.84
CA ILE A 25 11.97 -4.96 0.12
C ILE A 25 11.40 -4.52 1.47
N ALA A 26 10.48 -3.55 1.48
CA ALA A 26 9.84 -3.09 2.71
C ALA A 26 9.15 -4.22 3.48
N SER A 27 8.49 -5.16 2.80
CA SER A 27 7.77 -6.29 3.43
C SER A 27 8.70 -7.22 4.24
N MET A 28 9.97 -7.31 3.84
CA MET A 28 10.97 -8.20 4.45
C MET A 28 11.69 -7.56 5.65
N ILE A 29 11.62 -6.23 5.80
CA ILE A 29 12.32 -5.50 6.86
C ILE A 29 11.75 -5.83 8.24
N LYS A 30 12.61 -5.81 9.27
CA LYS A 30 12.25 -6.12 10.67
C LYS A 30 11.93 -4.90 11.53
N SER A 31 12.25 -3.68 11.09
CA SER A 31 12.03 -2.44 11.84
C SER A 31 10.85 -1.65 11.27
N LYS A 32 9.89 -1.26 12.13
CA LYS A 32 8.72 -0.45 11.75
C LYS A 32 9.13 0.79 10.97
N ASN A 33 10.00 1.63 11.52
CA ASN A 33 10.36 2.90 10.88
C ASN A 33 11.03 2.68 9.51
N LYS A 34 11.89 1.67 9.38
CA LYS A 34 12.51 1.33 8.10
C LYS A 34 11.48 0.85 7.07
N ILE A 35 10.52 0.02 7.46
CA ILE A 35 9.41 -0.40 6.57
C ILE A 35 8.70 0.84 6.02
N LEU A 36 8.28 1.75 6.91
CA LEU A 36 7.54 2.95 6.54
C LEU A 36 8.37 3.90 5.65
N SER A 37 9.67 4.02 5.89
CA SER A 37 10.57 4.84 5.06
C SER A 37 10.66 4.31 3.63
N TRP A 38 10.86 2.99 3.45
CA TRP A 38 10.89 2.40 2.12
C TRP A 38 9.55 2.52 1.40
N GLN A 39 8.45 2.34 2.12
CA GLN A 39 7.12 2.59 1.57
C GLN A 39 6.92 4.03 1.10
N CYS A 40 7.45 5.05 1.81
CA CYS A 40 7.39 6.44 1.30
C CYS A 40 8.05 6.58 -0.07
N ILE A 41 9.20 5.93 -0.30
CA ILE A 41 9.89 5.95 -1.59
C ILE A 41 9.03 5.31 -2.67
N GLY A 42 8.48 4.12 -2.38
CA GLY A 42 7.57 3.44 -3.29
C GLY A 42 6.32 4.27 -3.62
N HIS A 43 5.72 4.89 -2.60
CA HIS A 43 4.53 5.73 -2.77
C HIS A 43 4.81 6.95 -3.67
N MET A 44 5.95 7.61 -3.50
CA MET A 44 6.33 8.75 -4.35
C MET A 44 6.44 8.36 -5.83
N ILE A 45 6.94 7.16 -6.13
CA ILE A 45 7.00 6.65 -7.50
C ILE A 45 5.59 6.33 -8.01
N PHE A 46 4.72 5.76 -7.16
CA PHE A 46 3.33 5.49 -7.57
C PHE A 46 2.52 6.75 -7.82
N VAL A 47 2.71 7.84 -7.09
CA VAL A 47 2.09 9.14 -7.43
C VAL A 47 2.36 9.52 -8.89
N PHE A 48 3.59 9.32 -9.36
CA PHE A 48 3.97 9.59 -10.76
C PHE A 48 3.27 8.63 -11.73
N VAL A 49 3.36 7.32 -11.47
CA VAL A 49 2.72 6.26 -12.28
C VAL A 49 1.20 6.47 -12.40
N GLU A 50 0.55 6.83 -11.30
CA GLU A 50 -0.90 6.95 -11.23
C GLU A 50 -1.41 8.27 -11.81
N THR A 51 -0.57 9.31 -11.81
CA THR A 51 -0.83 10.52 -12.59
C THR A 51 -0.85 10.20 -14.09
N MET A 52 0.07 9.35 -14.55
CA MET A 52 0.12 8.88 -15.95
C MET A 52 -1.13 8.07 -16.34
N THR A 53 -1.63 7.22 -15.43
CA THR A 53 -2.84 6.41 -15.67
C THR A 53 -4.14 7.11 -15.27
N LYS A 54 -4.06 8.36 -14.78
CA LYS A 54 -5.20 9.15 -14.29
C LYS A 54 -6.00 8.44 -13.19
N ALA A 55 -5.34 7.63 -12.36
CA ALA A 55 -5.94 6.92 -11.25
C ALA A 55 -6.07 7.84 -10.02
N TRP A 56 -6.92 8.87 -10.13
CA TRP A 56 -6.98 9.98 -9.17
C TRP A 56 -7.24 9.56 -7.71
N SER A 57 -8.13 8.59 -7.49
CA SER A 57 -8.39 8.07 -6.14
C SER A 57 -7.13 7.43 -5.54
N SER A 58 -6.40 6.66 -6.35
CA SER A 58 -5.13 6.06 -5.92
C SER A 58 -4.10 7.10 -5.54
N ILE A 59 -3.95 8.17 -6.35
CA ILE A 59 -3.01 9.27 -6.06
C ILE A 59 -3.27 9.88 -4.68
N VAL A 60 -4.55 10.09 -4.34
CA VAL A 60 -4.93 10.56 -2.99
C VAL A 60 -4.44 9.59 -1.92
N GLN A 61 -4.61 8.28 -2.14
CA GLN A 61 -4.18 7.27 -1.18
C GLN A 61 -2.66 7.18 -1.06
N GLU A 62 -1.91 7.34 -2.15
CA GLU A 62 -0.46 7.42 -2.13
C GLU A 62 0.02 8.61 -1.29
N VAL A 63 -0.57 9.80 -1.47
CA VAL A 63 -0.24 11.00 -0.69
C VAL A 63 -0.59 10.84 0.79
N ILE A 64 -1.75 10.25 1.10
CA ILE A 64 -2.15 9.93 2.48
C ILE A 64 -1.19 8.90 3.09
N GLY A 65 -0.75 7.91 2.31
CA GLY A 65 0.21 6.88 2.72
C GLY A 65 1.57 7.49 3.10
N ILE A 66 2.10 8.37 2.26
CA ILE A 66 3.33 9.15 2.54
C ILE A 66 3.16 9.95 3.83
N THR A 67 2.06 10.72 3.93
CA THR A 67 1.79 11.59 5.07
C THR A 67 1.72 10.80 6.38
N ARG A 68 0.97 9.69 6.38
CA ARG A 68 0.86 8.77 7.51
C ARG A 68 2.22 8.24 7.94
N ASN A 69 3.00 7.75 6.98
CA ASN A 69 4.29 7.13 7.23
C ASN A 69 5.26 8.15 7.83
N LEU A 70 5.34 9.36 7.26
CA LEU A 70 6.18 10.45 7.77
C LEU A 70 5.78 10.88 9.19
N LEU A 71 4.49 11.07 9.46
CA LEU A 71 4.00 11.41 10.80
C LEU A 71 4.35 10.34 11.83
N THR A 72 4.29 9.06 11.43
CA THR A 72 4.62 7.93 12.31
C THR A 72 6.14 7.85 12.56
N ILE A 73 6.97 8.00 11.52
CA ILE A 73 8.44 7.99 11.63
C ILE A 73 8.92 9.14 12.51
N THR A 74 8.37 10.33 12.31
CA THR A 74 8.72 11.54 13.07
C THR A 74 8.07 11.63 14.44
N LYS A 75 7.25 10.64 14.82
CA LYS A 75 6.49 10.59 16.08
C LYS A 75 5.57 11.79 16.31
N LYS A 76 5.10 12.43 15.23
CA LYS A 76 4.19 13.59 15.26
C LYS A 76 2.71 13.19 15.18
N ASN A 77 2.41 11.89 15.13
CA ASN A 77 1.05 11.38 15.06
C ASN A 77 0.35 11.41 16.44
N THR A 78 -0.44 12.46 16.70
CA THR A 78 -1.38 12.47 17.85
C THR A 78 -2.63 11.65 17.53
N LYS A 79 -3.43 11.30 18.55
CA LYS A 79 -4.71 10.60 18.36
C LYS A 79 -5.64 11.36 17.42
N VAL A 80 -5.72 12.69 17.61
CA VAL A 80 -6.57 13.58 16.79
C VAL A 80 -6.07 13.62 15.34
N ILE A 81 -4.78 13.86 15.13
CA ILE A 81 -4.19 13.88 13.78
C ILE A 81 -4.41 12.55 13.06
N SER A 82 -4.25 11.43 13.79
CA SER A 82 -4.43 10.09 13.23
C SER A 82 -5.86 9.85 12.75
N ILE A 83 -6.85 10.22 13.56
CA ILE A 83 -8.27 10.09 13.22
C ILE A 83 -8.61 10.99 12.02
N LEU A 84 -8.16 12.24 12.04
CA LEU A 84 -8.40 13.17 10.95
C LEU A 84 -7.80 12.66 9.64
N LEU A 85 -6.57 12.16 9.66
CA LEU A 85 -5.91 11.63 8.46
C LEU A 85 -6.67 10.44 7.87
N ILE A 86 -7.17 9.53 8.72
CA ILE A 86 -7.98 8.38 8.29
C ILE A 86 -9.28 8.84 7.64
N ILE A 87 -10.01 9.75 8.29
CA ILE A 87 -11.30 10.26 7.78
C ILE A 87 -11.09 11.02 6.47
N LEU A 88 -10.10 11.92 6.43
CA LEU A 88 -9.79 12.70 5.24
C LEU A 88 -9.39 11.80 4.07
N GLY A 89 -8.52 10.81 4.29
CA GLY A 89 -8.11 9.89 3.23
C GLY A 89 -9.29 9.09 2.65
N ALA A 90 -10.20 8.64 3.50
CA ALA A 90 -11.41 7.93 3.08
C ALA A 90 -12.39 8.85 2.33
N VAL A 91 -12.74 9.99 2.92
CA VAL A 91 -13.73 10.93 2.35
C VAL A 91 -13.22 11.53 1.04
N ILE A 92 -11.98 12.02 1.00
CA ILE A 92 -11.41 12.62 -0.21
C ILE A 92 -11.24 11.56 -1.29
N GLY A 93 -10.76 10.35 -0.95
CA GLY A 93 -10.62 9.25 -1.91
C GLY A 93 -11.96 8.86 -2.55
N VAL A 94 -13.00 8.69 -1.73
CA VAL A 94 -14.37 8.41 -2.22
C VAL A 94 -14.89 9.54 -3.09
N ALA A 95 -14.77 10.80 -2.64
CA ALA A 95 -15.24 11.96 -3.39
C ALA A 95 -14.53 12.09 -4.75
N VAL A 96 -13.20 11.95 -4.78
CA VAL A 96 -12.40 11.99 -6.02
C VAL A 96 -12.79 10.86 -6.96
N ASN A 97 -13.02 9.65 -6.46
CA ASN A 97 -13.49 8.54 -7.29
C ASN A 97 -14.87 8.80 -7.91
N ILE A 98 -15.78 9.48 -7.18
CA ILE A 98 -17.10 9.85 -7.70
C ILE A 98 -16.99 10.96 -8.76
N ILE A 99 -16.22 12.02 -8.49
CA ILE A 99 -16.11 13.20 -9.36
C ILE A 99 -15.34 12.88 -10.65
N PHE A 100 -14.23 12.16 -10.53
CA PHE A 100 -13.33 11.86 -11.65
C PHE A 100 -13.51 10.44 -12.20
N LYS A 101 -14.67 9.83 -11.95
CA LYS A 101 -15.04 8.54 -12.52
C LYS A 101 -14.80 8.54 -14.03
N PRO A 102 -14.07 7.56 -14.59
CA PRO A 102 -13.92 7.49 -16.04
C PRO A 102 -15.30 7.26 -16.67
N LYS A 103 -15.75 8.18 -17.52
CA LYS A 103 -17.08 8.15 -18.15
C LYS A 103 -17.31 6.90 -18.99
N ASP A 104 -16.22 6.33 -19.51
CA ASP A 104 -16.21 5.18 -20.41
C ASP A 104 -15.83 3.89 -19.67
N ALA A 105 -15.62 3.95 -18.34
CA ALA A 105 -15.37 2.75 -17.57
C ALA A 105 -16.67 1.92 -17.48
N PRO A 106 -16.60 0.60 -17.71
CA PRO A 106 -17.74 -0.29 -17.46
C PRO A 106 -18.26 -0.11 -16.03
N TRP A 107 -19.50 -0.52 -15.74
CA TRP A 107 -20.11 -0.34 -14.42
C TRP A 107 -19.25 -0.87 -13.25
N PHE A 108 -18.41 -1.89 -13.47
CA PHE A 108 -17.41 -2.40 -12.53
C PHE A 108 -16.16 -1.52 -12.37
N GLY A 109 -15.74 -0.76 -13.38
CA GLY A 109 -14.53 0.08 -13.33
C GLY A 109 -14.63 1.26 -12.35
N SER A 110 -15.85 1.68 -12.02
CA SER A 110 -16.07 2.71 -11.00
C SER A 110 -15.79 2.24 -9.56
N TRP A 111 -15.83 0.93 -9.33
CA TRP A 111 -15.73 0.33 -8.00
C TRP A 111 -14.26 0.08 -7.63
N VAL A 112 -13.44 -0.14 -8.67
CA VAL A 112 -12.00 -0.36 -8.60
C VAL A 112 -11.31 0.78 -7.85
N GLY A 113 -11.70 2.03 -8.10
CA GLY A 113 -11.13 3.20 -7.42
C GLY A 113 -11.43 3.28 -5.91
N TYR A 114 -12.31 2.42 -5.37
CA TYR A 114 -12.48 2.27 -3.91
C TYR A 114 -11.51 1.26 -3.29
N LEU A 115 -10.90 0.36 -4.07
CA LEU A 115 -9.94 -0.63 -3.54
C LEU A 115 -8.74 0.05 -2.86
N PRO A 116 -8.06 1.06 -3.47
CA PRO A 116 -7.02 1.81 -2.78
C PRO A 116 -7.51 2.46 -1.49
N VAL A 117 -8.74 2.97 -1.48
CA VAL A 117 -9.32 3.66 -0.31
C VAL A 117 -9.45 2.70 0.86
N VAL A 118 -9.98 1.50 0.62
CA VAL A 118 -10.10 0.46 1.64
C VAL A 118 -8.72 -0.04 2.08
N ALA A 119 -7.81 -0.26 1.12
CA ALA A 119 -6.44 -0.71 1.38
C ALA A 119 -5.70 0.26 2.29
N ASN A 120 -5.84 1.55 2.06
CA ASN A 120 -5.15 2.57 2.83
C ASN A 120 -5.87 2.85 4.16
N LEU A 121 -7.20 2.73 4.22
CA LEU A 121 -7.98 2.85 5.45
C LEU A 121 -7.56 1.79 6.47
N GLU A 122 -7.58 0.51 6.09
CA GLU A 122 -7.20 -0.58 7.01
C GLU A 122 -5.73 -0.46 7.44
N TYR A 123 -4.84 -0.16 6.48
CA TYR A 123 -3.42 -0.02 6.77
C TYR A 123 -3.12 1.17 7.69
N SER A 124 -3.83 2.28 7.50
CA SER A 124 -3.68 3.46 8.34
C SER A 124 -4.14 3.24 9.78
N ILE A 125 -5.24 2.51 9.98
CA ILE A 125 -5.72 2.13 11.32
C ILE A 125 -4.65 1.33 12.08
N ILE A 126 -3.95 0.42 11.39
CA ILE A 126 -2.92 -0.42 12.02
C ILE A 126 -1.64 0.37 12.29
N VAL A 127 -1.12 1.12 11.32
CA VAL A 127 0.16 1.85 11.44
C VAL A 127 0.10 2.96 12.49
N LEU A 128 -1.03 3.67 12.57
CA LEU A 128 -1.23 4.81 13.48
C LEU A 128 -1.63 4.37 14.91
N ARG A 129 -1.94 3.09 15.12
CA ARG A 129 -2.23 2.54 16.45
C ARG A 129 -0.97 2.61 17.33
N LYS A 130 -1.11 3.13 18.55
CA LYS A 130 0.00 3.33 19.52
C LYS A 130 0.83 2.06 19.73
N ASN A 131 0.18 0.91 19.86
CA ASN A 131 0.81 -0.38 20.14
C ASN A 131 0.95 -1.25 18.87
N SER A 132 1.06 -0.64 17.69
CA SER A 132 1.26 -1.39 16.45
C SER A 132 2.60 -2.14 16.50
N THR A 133 2.56 -3.46 16.34
CA THR A 133 3.78 -4.26 16.21
C THR A 133 4.15 -4.42 14.74
N VAL A 134 5.44 -4.69 14.46
CA VAL A 134 5.91 -5.01 13.10
C VAL A 134 5.10 -6.17 12.51
N ARG A 135 4.74 -7.15 13.34
CA ARG A 135 3.88 -8.26 12.96
C ARG A 135 2.51 -7.79 12.48
N THR A 136 1.79 -6.99 13.26
CA THR A 136 0.48 -6.46 12.82
C THR A 136 0.56 -5.63 11.54
N ILE A 137 1.65 -4.85 11.39
CA ILE A 137 1.90 -4.06 10.19
C ILE A 137 2.10 -4.97 8.97
N LYS A 138 2.81 -6.10 9.10
CA LYS A 138 3.01 -7.03 7.98
C LYS A 138 1.72 -7.71 7.54
N LEU A 139 0.85 -8.08 8.47
CA LEU A 139 -0.44 -8.68 8.13
C LEU A 139 -1.34 -7.69 7.38
N SER A 140 -1.41 -6.45 7.89
CA SER A 140 -2.15 -5.37 7.27
C SER A 140 -1.56 -5.02 5.90
N PHE A 141 -0.23 -4.93 5.79
CA PHE A 141 0.45 -4.72 4.51
C PHE A 141 0.13 -5.82 3.48
N CYS A 142 0.02 -7.09 3.91
CA CYS A 142 -0.43 -8.17 3.03
C CYS A 142 -1.84 -7.93 2.46
N ILE A 143 -2.81 -7.57 3.32
CA ILE A 143 -4.19 -7.27 2.92
C ILE A 143 -4.19 -6.07 1.95
N SER A 144 -3.49 -5.00 2.32
CA SER A 144 -3.31 -3.81 1.49
C SER A 144 -2.78 -4.15 0.10
N SER A 145 -1.70 -4.95 0.03
CA SER A 145 -1.08 -5.35 -1.25
C SER A 145 -2.03 -6.18 -2.13
N ILE A 146 -2.91 -7.00 -1.56
CA ILE A 146 -3.93 -7.73 -2.35
C ILE A 146 -4.90 -6.74 -3.01
N LEU A 147 -5.39 -5.77 -2.24
CA LEU A 147 -6.33 -4.76 -2.74
C LEU A 147 -5.69 -3.87 -3.81
N TRP A 148 -4.43 -3.46 -3.62
CA TRP A 148 -3.64 -2.76 -4.63
C TRP A 148 -3.39 -3.60 -5.87
N GLY A 149 -3.09 -4.89 -5.71
CA GLY A 149 -2.90 -5.82 -6.82
C GLY A 149 -4.14 -5.95 -7.70
N LEU A 150 -5.33 -6.06 -7.08
CA LEU A 150 -6.61 -6.05 -7.78
C LEU A 150 -6.83 -4.70 -8.49
N ASN A 151 -6.55 -3.57 -7.82
CA ASN A 151 -6.68 -2.26 -8.42
C ASN A 151 -5.82 -2.13 -9.70
N PHE A 152 -4.54 -2.48 -9.64
CA PHE A 152 -3.65 -2.42 -10.80
C PHE A 152 -4.01 -3.39 -11.91
N LEU A 153 -4.56 -4.56 -11.57
CA LEU A 153 -5.05 -5.53 -12.55
C LEU A 153 -6.14 -4.91 -13.42
N PHE A 154 -7.11 -4.22 -12.80
CA PHE A 154 -8.20 -3.56 -13.52
C PHE A 154 -7.76 -2.26 -14.22
N LEU A 155 -6.69 -1.62 -13.76
CA LEU A 155 -6.09 -0.46 -14.44
C LEU A 155 -5.17 -0.84 -15.62
N GLY A 156 -4.96 -2.14 -15.88
CA GLY A 156 -4.06 -2.61 -16.95
C GLY A 156 -2.57 -2.46 -16.64
N VAL A 157 -2.22 -2.17 -15.38
CA VAL A 157 -0.82 -2.08 -14.90
C VAL A 157 -0.37 -3.46 -14.40
N TYR A 158 -0.29 -4.42 -15.33
CA TYR A 158 -0.15 -5.84 -15.03
C TYR A 158 1.12 -6.19 -14.24
N VAL A 159 2.24 -5.50 -14.50
CA VAL A 159 3.49 -5.75 -13.76
C VAL A 159 3.29 -5.44 -12.28
N SER A 160 2.69 -4.29 -11.94
CA SER A 160 2.40 -3.95 -10.55
C SER A 160 1.34 -4.84 -9.93
N ALA A 161 0.35 -5.31 -10.70
CA ALA A 161 -0.64 -6.24 -10.21
C ALA A 161 0.02 -7.55 -9.72
N ILE A 162 0.84 -8.17 -10.56
CA ILE A 162 1.56 -9.41 -10.24
C ILE A 162 2.49 -9.20 -9.05
N LEU A 163 3.30 -8.14 -9.08
CA LEU A 163 4.26 -7.88 -8.01
C LEU A 163 3.57 -7.53 -6.68
N ASN A 164 2.35 -6.99 -6.69
CA ASN A 164 1.57 -6.78 -5.48
C ASN A 164 1.15 -8.09 -4.83
N PHE A 165 0.72 -9.09 -5.61
CA PHE A 165 0.43 -10.41 -5.07
C PHE A 165 1.68 -11.08 -4.52
N ILE A 166 2.83 -10.92 -5.18
CA ILE A 166 4.12 -11.38 -4.64
C ILE A 166 4.44 -10.64 -3.33
N CYS A 167 4.24 -9.33 -3.27
CA CYS A 167 4.43 -8.52 -2.06
C CYS A 167 3.52 -8.98 -0.90
N ALA A 168 2.28 -9.35 -1.20
CA ALA A 168 1.36 -9.91 -0.21
C ALA A 168 1.89 -11.24 0.35
N ILE A 169 2.37 -12.13 -0.52
CA ILE A 169 2.98 -13.41 -0.12
C ILE A 169 4.24 -13.17 0.73
N THR A 170 5.12 -12.24 0.33
CA THR A 170 6.35 -11.96 1.10
C THR A 170 6.05 -11.32 2.45
N ALA A 171 5.05 -10.45 2.52
CA ALA A 171 4.56 -9.88 3.79
C ALA A 171 3.98 -10.96 4.71
N LEU A 172 3.22 -11.91 4.16
CA LEU A 172 2.63 -13.03 4.90
C LEU A 172 3.69 -14.00 5.43
N ILE A 173 4.67 -14.40 4.60
CA ILE A 173 5.81 -15.22 5.03
C ILE A 173 6.57 -14.49 6.15
N SER A 174 6.81 -13.19 5.96
CA SER A 174 7.51 -12.37 6.94
C SER A 174 6.75 -12.19 8.25
N PHE A 175 5.41 -12.22 8.22
CA PHE A 175 4.56 -12.25 9.41
C PHE A 175 4.77 -13.53 10.22
N PHE A 176 4.78 -14.70 9.56
CA PHE A 176 4.96 -15.98 10.24
C PHE A 176 6.38 -16.16 10.78
N LYS A 177 7.41 -15.79 10.02
CA LYS A 177 8.80 -15.86 10.51
C LYS A 177 9.04 -15.00 11.76
N PHE A 178 8.38 -13.85 11.86
CA PHE A 178 8.52 -12.99 13.04
C PHE A 178 7.90 -13.59 14.30
N LYS A 179 6.87 -14.44 14.18
CA LYS A 179 6.29 -15.16 15.32
C LYS A 179 7.27 -16.19 15.88
N ASN A 180 7.91 -16.97 15.00
CA ASN A 180 8.82 -18.02 15.43
C ASN A 180 10.06 -17.47 16.14
N ASN A 181 10.63 -16.36 15.66
CA ASN A 181 11.81 -15.78 16.29
C ASN A 181 11.55 -15.27 17.72
N MET A 182 10.38 -14.70 18.01
CA MET A 182 10.05 -14.27 19.39
C MET A 182 9.86 -15.47 20.32
N ASN A 183 9.25 -16.55 19.83
CA ASN A 183 9.06 -17.76 20.65
C ASN A 183 10.40 -18.41 21.02
N ILE A 184 11.37 -18.43 20.10
CA ILE A 184 12.71 -18.97 20.35
C ILE A 184 13.46 -18.13 21.40
N GLU A 185 13.42 -16.79 21.28
CA GLU A 185 14.04 -15.89 22.28
C GLU A 185 13.40 -16.05 23.68
N GLU A 186 12.09 -16.30 23.77
CA GLU A 186 11.41 -16.56 25.04
C GLU A 186 11.74 -17.94 25.66
N GLU A 187 12.06 -18.94 24.85
CA GLU A 187 12.50 -20.27 25.30
C GLU A 187 13.94 -20.23 25.81
N GLU A 188 14.87 -19.58 25.08
CA GLU A 188 16.28 -19.42 25.51
C GLU A 188 16.44 -18.64 26.83
N VAL A 189 15.55 -17.67 27.12
CA VAL A 189 15.58 -16.90 28.38
C VAL A 189 15.05 -17.72 29.57
N LYS A 190 14.21 -18.73 29.34
CA LYS A 190 13.68 -19.60 30.41
C LYS A 190 14.64 -20.73 30.79
N GLU A 191 15.57 -21.07 29.91
CA GLU A 191 16.56 -22.14 30.12
C GLU A 191 17.88 -21.64 30.76
N ASN A 192 18.05 -20.32 30.94
CA ASN A 192 19.18 -19.68 31.61
C ASN A 192 18.79 -19.09 32.97
#